data_AF-A0A1I6J6T9-F1
#
_entry.id   AF-A0A1I6J6T9-F1
#
_cell.length_a   1.000
_cell.length_b   1.000
_cell.length_c   1.000
_cell.angle_alpha   90.00
_cell.angle_beta   90.00
_cell.angle_gamma   90.00
#
_symmetry.space_group_name_H-M   'P 1'
#
loop_
_entity.id
_entity.type
_entity.pdbx_description
1 polymer ?
#
loop_
_entity_poly.entity_id
_entity_poly.type
_entity_poly.pdbx_seq_one_letter_code
_entity_poly.pdbx_strand_id
1 'polypeptide(L)'
;MGLRRDARRAVKLAKEIMWSRRAQRALGEKLREQAPLEPHRFKIGVYFADGKVNLYQLRQWYAPLAELAETYPVLLLSRASGAALTLVDESPLPVAYVRRVADLEQVVHEQDLHVVFYVNQNAKNFQMMRYGRRWHVFINHGESDKMYMTTNQFKAYDYAFIAGDAARARLDKVLWDYDFDKRAIPIGRPQADHYLDGTELPYTPDEREVVLYAPTWEGDRDAAAYGSIATHGVELVRGLLATGRHRVIYRPHPRSGVVDEAYGAANRQIIQSLAAANAADPSARHVYDDGPSLGWQLAAADVAIVDISAMVYDRLAAGKPLLVTRPANPAAQIDSSGYLQACEWLAVSDAARLVARVDEVAHDAAALERLGFWVERYFGDTTPGVTTARFHAAVEHLMAEWERFAALHAADGEIDEHDEDDDDDLETTA
;
A
#
# COMPACT_ATOMS: atom_id res chain seq x y z
N MET A 1 -17.05 36.13 -13.17
CA MET A 1 -16.11 35.14 -12.60
C MET A 1 -16.21 33.74 -13.22
N GLY A 2 -17.31 33.35 -13.91
CA GLY A 2 -17.45 32.04 -14.57
C GLY A 2 -16.51 31.79 -15.77
N LEU A 3 -16.45 32.72 -16.73
CA LEU A 3 -15.67 32.57 -17.98
C LEU A 3 -14.17 32.27 -17.78
N ARG A 4 -13.53 32.84 -16.75
CA ARG A 4 -12.12 32.54 -16.43
C ARG A 4 -11.93 31.13 -15.86
N ARG A 5 -12.91 30.63 -15.10
CA ARG A 5 -12.91 29.27 -14.56
C ARG A 5 -13.16 28.25 -15.67
N ASP A 6 -14.03 28.58 -16.61
CA ASP A 6 -14.35 27.72 -17.75
C ASP A 6 -13.19 27.66 -18.75
N ALA A 7 -12.53 28.80 -19.04
CA ALA A 7 -11.31 28.83 -19.85
C ALA A 7 -10.17 28.01 -19.21
N ARG A 8 -9.97 28.10 -17.88
CA ARG A 8 -8.98 27.27 -17.17
C ARG A 8 -9.30 25.78 -17.25
N ARG A 9 -10.57 25.40 -17.17
CA ARG A 9 -11.02 24.01 -17.33
C ARG A 9 -10.82 23.51 -18.75
N ALA A 10 -11.16 24.31 -19.76
CA ALA A 10 -10.95 23.96 -21.17
C ALA A 10 -9.45 23.77 -21.48
N VAL A 11 -8.58 24.66 -21.00
CA VAL A 11 -7.12 24.52 -21.14
C VAL A 11 -6.61 23.28 -20.40
N LYS A 12 -7.12 23.00 -19.21
CA LYS A 12 -6.76 21.78 -18.45
C LYS A 12 -7.17 20.51 -19.23
N LEU A 13 -8.39 20.46 -19.73
CA LEU A 13 -8.90 19.34 -20.51
C LEU A 13 -8.10 19.13 -21.80
N ALA A 14 -7.83 20.20 -22.55
CA ALA A 14 -7.01 20.13 -23.76
C ALA A 14 -5.59 19.61 -23.47
N LYS A 15 -4.98 20.05 -22.37
CA LYS A 15 -3.68 19.54 -21.91
C LYS A 15 -3.75 18.05 -21.54
N GLU A 16 -4.79 17.62 -20.83
CA GLU A 16 -5.00 16.22 -20.46
C GLU A 16 -5.18 15.33 -21.69
N ILE A 17 -5.95 15.77 -22.69
CA ILE A 17 -6.13 15.07 -23.97
C ILE A 17 -4.80 14.94 -24.72
N MET A 18 -4.05 16.03 -24.86
CA MET A 18 -2.73 15.99 -25.53
C MET A 18 -1.76 15.06 -24.79
N TRP A 19 -1.73 15.13 -23.47
CA TRP A 19 -0.89 14.25 -22.64
C TRP A 19 -1.29 12.79 -22.80
N SER A 20 -2.58 12.48 -22.76
CA SER A 20 -3.10 11.12 -22.98
C SER A 20 -2.70 10.58 -24.35
N ARG A 21 -2.85 11.37 -25.43
CA ARG A 21 -2.45 10.96 -26.79
C ARG A 21 -0.94 10.72 -26.90
N ARG A 22 -0.13 11.57 -26.26
CA ARG A 22 1.33 11.38 -26.23
C ARG A 22 1.72 10.12 -25.45
N ALA A 23 1.10 9.89 -24.30
CA ALA A 23 1.31 8.68 -23.51
C ALA A 23 0.93 7.41 -24.28
N GLN A 24 -0.16 7.46 -25.06
CA GLN A 24 -0.57 6.35 -25.92
C GLN A 24 0.41 6.04 -27.04
N ARG A 25 0.94 7.06 -27.73
CA ARG A 25 1.95 6.86 -28.77
C ARG A 25 3.22 6.23 -28.20
N ALA A 26 3.72 6.79 -27.10
CA ALA A 26 4.91 6.28 -26.42
C ALA A 26 4.70 4.84 -25.91
N LEU A 27 3.53 4.55 -25.35
CA LEU A 27 3.19 3.20 -24.90
C LEU A 27 3.12 2.21 -26.06
N GLY A 28 2.51 2.59 -27.19
CA GLY A 28 2.45 1.73 -28.37
C GLY A 28 3.81 1.44 -28.99
N GLU A 29 4.79 2.35 -28.87
CA GLU A 29 6.19 2.10 -29.24
C GLU A 29 6.83 1.09 -28.28
N LYS A 30 6.71 1.30 -26.96
CA LYS A 30 7.29 0.38 -25.97
C LYS A 30 6.70 -1.02 -26.00
N LEU A 31 5.39 -1.14 -26.19
CA LEU A 31 4.73 -2.46 -26.30
C LEU A 31 5.19 -3.20 -27.56
N ARG A 32 5.54 -2.50 -28.65
CA ARG A 32 6.13 -3.12 -29.85
C ARG A 32 7.58 -3.58 -29.65
N GLU A 33 8.29 -3.00 -28.68
CA GLU A 33 9.64 -3.41 -28.30
C GLU A 33 9.63 -4.61 -27.34
N GLN A 34 8.51 -4.86 -26.65
CA GLN A 34 8.34 -6.03 -25.81
C GLN A 34 8.07 -7.28 -26.65
N ALA A 35 8.56 -8.43 -26.17
CA ALA A 35 8.16 -9.70 -26.74
C ALA A 35 6.63 -9.87 -26.61
N PRO A 36 5.96 -10.41 -27.65
CA PRO A 36 4.55 -10.77 -27.53
C PRO A 36 4.31 -11.67 -26.33
N LEU A 37 3.13 -11.54 -25.71
CA LEU A 37 2.73 -12.45 -24.64
C LEU A 37 2.55 -13.85 -25.23
N GLU A 38 3.22 -14.84 -24.64
CA GLU A 38 3.05 -16.23 -25.03
C GLU A 38 1.61 -16.67 -24.70
N PRO A 39 0.85 -17.27 -25.64
CA PRO A 39 -0.49 -17.76 -25.37
C PRO A 39 -0.54 -18.79 -24.24
N HIS A 40 -1.61 -18.76 -23.44
CA HIS A 40 -1.89 -19.69 -22.33
C HIS A 40 -0.79 -19.76 -21.24
N ARG A 41 0.12 -18.79 -21.18
CA ARG A 41 1.23 -18.77 -20.23
C ARG A 41 0.79 -18.33 -18.84
N PHE A 42 0.05 -17.24 -18.76
CA PHE A 42 -0.24 -16.60 -17.47
C PHE A 42 -1.41 -17.28 -16.77
N LYS A 43 -1.26 -17.53 -15.47
CA LYS A 43 -2.29 -18.14 -14.61
C LYS A 43 -2.98 -17.13 -13.71
N ILE A 44 -2.30 -16.02 -13.43
CA ILE A 44 -2.78 -14.98 -12.53
C ILE A 44 -2.80 -13.65 -13.26
N GLY A 45 -3.95 -12.98 -13.25
CA GLY A 45 -4.08 -11.60 -13.69
C GLY A 45 -4.10 -10.65 -12.50
N VAL A 46 -3.53 -9.45 -12.62
CA VAL A 46 -3.75 -8.35 -11.66
C VAL A 46 -4.42 -7.22 -12.41
N TYR A 47 -5.69 -6.98 -12.12
CA TYR A 47 -6.47 -6.00 -12.84
C TYR A 47 -6.34 -4.61 -12.20
N PHE A 48 -5.82 -3.66 -12.96
CA PHE A 48 -5.62 -2.28 -12.53
C PHE A 48 -6.18 -1.28 -13.54
N ALA A 49 -7.39 -0.79 -13.27
CA ALA A 49 -8.09 0.13 -14.17
C ALA A 49 -7.78 1.63 -13.93
N ASP A 50 -6.93 1.94 -12.96
CA ASP A 50 -6.76 3.28 -12.43
C ASP A 50 -5.62 4.08 -13.06
N GLY A 51 -5.63 5.39 -12.81
CA GLY A 51 -4.59 6.29 -13.32
C GLY A 51 -3.27 6.22 -12.55
N LYS A 52 -2.23 6.85 -13.12
CA LYS A 52 -0.85 6.90 -12.57
C LYS A 52 -0.78 7.28 -11.09
N VAL A 53 -1.67 8.18 -10.64
CA VAL A 53 -1.71 8.67 -9.25
C VAL A 53 -2.01 7.57 -8.23
N ASN A 54 -2.66 6.47 -8.63
CA ASN A 54 -3.03 5.36 -7.76
C ASN A 54 -2.05 4.18 -7.85
N LEU A 55 -0.95 4.29 -8.62
CA LEU A 55 0.04 3.21 -8.76
C LEU A 55 0.68 2.80 -7.43
N TYR A 56 0.69 3.68 -6.42
CA TYR A 56 1.16 3.34 -5.08
C TYR A 56 0.41 2.12 -4.48
N GLN A 57 -0.84 1.89 -4.89
CA GLN A 57 -1.64 0.75 -4.44
C GLN A 57 -1.08 -0.57 -4.96
N LEU A 58 -0.69 -0.58 -6.24
CA LEU A 58 -0.14 -1.75 -6.92
C LEU A 58 1.35 -1.97 -6.59
N ARG A 59 2.13 -0.90 -6.44
CA ARG A 59 3.56 -0.96 -6.10
C ARG A 59 3.86 -1.74 -4.82
N GLN A 60 2.97 -1.68 -3.84
CA GLN A 60 3.11 -2.47 -2.62
C GLN A 60 3.10 -3.98 -2.89
N TRP A 61 2.48 -4.42 -3.98
CA TRP A 61 2.37 -5.82 -4.36
C TRP A 61 3.46 -6.30 -5.34
N TYR A 62 4.33 -5.42 -5.83
CA TYR A 62 5.34 -5.81 -6.84
C TYR A 62 6.23 -6.95 -6.35
N ALA A 63 6.80 -6.86 -5.15
CA ALA A 63 7.72 -7.88 -4.65
C ALA A 63 7.00 -9.21 -4.32
N PRO A 64 5.88 -9.23 -3.56
CA PRO A 64 5.13 -10.48 -3.35
C PRO A 64 4.64 -11.14 -4.64
N LEU A 65 4.20 -10.35 -5.63
CA LEU A 65 3.72 -10.91 -6.90
C LEU A 65 4.86 -11.38 -7.79
N ALA A 66 6.05 -10.75 -7.72
CA ALA A 66 7.23 -11.21 -8.43
C ALA A 66 7.72 -12.55 -7.87
N GLU A 67 7.73 -12.71 -6.55
CA GLU A 67 8.04 -14.00 -5.91
C GLU A 67 6.99 -15.07 -6.27
N LEU A 68 5.69 -14.73 -6.21
CA LEU A 68 4.63 -15.64 -6.62
C LEU A 68 4.76 -16.07 -8.10
N ALA A 69 5.24 -15.17 -8.96
CA ALA A 69 5.41 -15.42 -10.39
C ALA A 69 6.45 -16.50 -10.70
N GLU A 70 7.31 -16.85 -9.76
CA GLU A 70 8.23 -17.99 -9.88
C GLU A 70 7.49 -19.33 -9.87
N THR A 71 6.30 -19.39 -9.24
CA THR A 71 5.44 -20.59 -9.20
C THR A 71 4.28 -20.50 -10.20
N TYR A 72 3.56 -19.38 -10.21
CA TYR A 72 2.40 -19.15 -11.07
C TYR A 72 2.59 -17.86 -11.88
N PRO A 73 2.85 -17.93 -13.21
CA PRO A 73 3.13 -16.73 -13.99
C PRO A 73 2.02 -15.66 -13.87
N VAL A 74 2.42 -14.45 -13.49
CA VAL A 74 1.54 -13.30 -13.22
C VAL A 74 1.60 -12.26 -14.36
N LEU A 75 0.44 -11.74 -14.76
CA LEU A 75 0.28 -10.69 -15.77
C LEU A 75 -0.45 -9.47 -15.18
N LEU A 76 0.11 -8.27 -15.35
CA LEU A 76 -0.58 -7.03 -15.00
C LEU A 76 -1.48 -6.56 -16.14
N LEU A 77 -2.78 -6.37 -15.88
CA LEU A 77 -3.77 -5.87 -16.84
C LEU A 77 -4.06 -4.39 -16.55
N SER A 78 -3.54 -3.48 -17.38
CA SER A 78 -3.69 -2.04 -17.19
C SER A 78 -4.62 -1.39 -18.22
N ARG A 79 -5.60 -0.61 -17.75
CA ARG A 79 -6.57 0.10 -18.63
C ARG A 79 -6.13 1.50 -19.04
N ALA A 80 -5.34 2.17 -18.19
CA ALA A 80 -5.04 3.59 -18.33
C ALA A 80 -3.64 3.81 -18.91
N SER A 81 -3.53 4.50 -20.06
CA SER A 81 -2.26 4.69 -20.78
C SER A 81 -1.14 5.25 -19.90
N GLY A 82 -1.43 6.25 -19.06
CA GLY A 82 -0.44 6.84 -18.16
C GLY A 82 0.05 5.89 -17.05
N ALA A 83 -0.81 4.98 -16.59
CA ALA A 83 -0.44 3.94 -15.64
C ALA A 83 0.36 2.85 -16.36
N ALA A 84 -0.16 2.30 -17.47
CA ALA A 84 0.50 1.28 -18.28
C ALA A 84 1.90 1.69 -18.73
N LEU A 85 2.09 2.94 -19.20
CA LEU A 85 3.40 3.46 -19.57
C LEU A 85 4.38 3.45 -18.39
N THR A 86 3.91 3.78 -17.19
CA THR A 86 4.74 3.75 -15.98
C THR A 86 5.04 2.30 -15.58
N LEU A 87 4.05 1.41 -15.65
CA LEU A 87 4.18 0.00 -15.32
C LEU A 87 5.20 -0.71 -16.22
N VAL A 88 5.16 -0.46 -17.53
CA VAL A 88 6.13 -1.00 -18.48
C VAL A 88 7.58 -0.63 -18.12
N ASP A 89 7.79 0.51 -17.45
CA ASP A 89 9.12 0.98 -17.07
C ASP A 89 9.61 0.48 -15.71
N GLU A 90 8.71 0.24 -14.76
CA GLU A 90 9.07 0.00 -13.36
C GLU A 90 8.62 -1.36 -12.80
N SER A 91 7.67 -2.04 -13.46
CA SER A 91 7.10 -3.30 -12.97
C SER A 91 8.10 -4.45 -13.15
N PRO A 92 8.31 -5.30 -12.14
CA PRO A 92 9.06 -6.54 -12.31
C PRO A 92 8.26 -7.61 -13.08
N LEU A 93 6.97 -7.37 -13.34
CA LEU A 93 6.04 -8.29 -14.00
C LEU A 93 5.66 -7.83 -15.41
N PRO A 94 5.36 -8.76 -16.34
CA PRO A 94 4.80 -8.43 -17.65
C PRO A 94 3.50 -7.60 -17.56
N VAL A 95 3.30 -6.72 -18.54
CA VAL A 95 2.18 -5.77 -18.56
C VAL A 95 1.41 -5.90 -19.88
N ALA A 96 0.13 -6.20 -19.79
CA ALA A 96 -0.82 -6.10 -20.89
C ALA A 96 -1.59 -4.77 -20.78
N TYR A 97 -1.51 -3.95 -21.84
CA TYR A 97 -2.32 -2.74 -21.95
C TYR A 97 -3.64 -3.03 -22.64
N VAL A 98 -4.70 -3.12 -21.85
CA VAL A 98 -6.02 -3.60 -22.26
C VAL A 98 -7.00 -2.42 -22.27
N ARG A 99 -6.82 -1.40 -23.10
CA ARG A 99 -7.59 -0.14 -22.99
C ARG A 99 -9.07 -0.30 -23.29
N ARG A 100 -9.40 -0.95 -24.41
CA ARG A 100 -10.76 -1.19 -24.89
C ARG A 100 -11.27 -2.50 -24.32
N VAL A 101 -12.58 -2.69 -24.38
CA VAL A 101 -13.20 -3.95 -23.94
C VAL A 101 -12.72 -5.10 -24.82
N ALA A 102 -12.68 -4.91 -26.14
CA ALA A 102 -12.09 -5.86 -27.08
C ALA A 102 -10.63 -6.23 -26.72
N ASP A 103 -9.77 -5.24 -26.42
CA ASP A 103 -8.37 -5.53 -26.03
C ASP A 103 -8.30 -6.39 -24.75
N LEU A 104 -9.21 -6.18 -23.79
CA LEU A 104 -9.28 -6.97 -22.56
C LEU A 104 -9.76 -8.40 -22.84
N GLU A 105 -10.79 -8.52 -23.67
CA GLU A 105 -11.39 -9.79 -24.08
C GLU A 105 -10.39 -10.67 -24.82
N GLN A 106 -9.66 -10.09 -25.77
CA GLN A 106 -8.58 -10.77 -26.48
C GLN A 106 -7.54 -11.33 -25.51
N VAL A 107 -7.06 -10.52 -24.55
CA VAL A 107 -6.07 -11.00 -23.57
C VAL A 107 -6.64 -12.09 -22.66
N VAL A 108 -7.91 -11.99 -22.26
CA VAL A 108 -8.58 -13.02 -21.45
C VAL A 108 -8.76 -14.33 -22.22
N HIS A 109 -9.03 -14.25 -23.53
CA HIS A 109 -9.15 -15.42 -24.40
C HIS A 109 -7.79 -16.08 -24.69
N GLU A 110 -6.76 -15.27 -24.96
CA GLU A 110 -5.41 -15.75 -25.28
C GLU A 110 -4.64 -16.32 -24.07
N GLN A 111 -5.07 -16.00 -22.85
CA GLN A 111 -4.39 -16.39 -21.61
C GLN A 111 -5.25 -17.32 -20.76
N ASP A 112 -4.60 -18.14 -19.93
CA ASP A 112 -5.28 -19.13 -19.09
C ASP A 112 -5.38 -18.61 -17.64
N LEU A 113 -6.03 -17.46 -17.48
CA LEU A 113 -6.15 -16.77 -16.19
C LEU A 113 -7.16 -17.48 -15.28
N HIS A 114 -6.66 -18.10 -14.21
CA HIS A 114 -7.46 -18.82 -13.21
C HIS A 114 -7.85 -17.94 -12.03
N VAL A 115 -6.98 -16.99 -11.68
CA VAL A 115 -7.18 -16.03 -10.58
C VAL A 115 -6.94 -14.61 -11.08
N VAL A 116 -7.78 -13.67 -10.66
CA VAL A 116 -7.66 -12.24 -10.96
C VAL A 116 -7.65 -11.44 -9.67
N PHE A 117 -6.53 -10.78 -9.39
CA PHE A 117 -6.34 -9.94 -8.22
C PHE A 117 -6.78 -8.50 -8.42
N TYR A 118 -7.32 -7.92 -7.35
CA TYR A 118 -7.74 -6.52 -7.26
C TYR A 118 -7.16 -5.85 -6.02
N VAL A 119 -6.31 -4.84 -6.23
CA VAL A 119 -5.65 -4.09 -5.14
C VAL A 119 -6.51 -2.93 -4.60
N ASN A 120 -7.65 -2.67 -5.24
CA ASN A 120 -8.59 -1.63 -4.84
C ASN A 120 -10.02 -2.03 -5.19
N GLN A 121 -10.96 -1.15 -4.85
CA GLN A 121 -12.39 -1.32 -5.07
C GLN A 121 -12.94 -0.26 -6.03
N ASN A 122 -12.24 -0.04 -7.14
CA ASN A 122 -12.71 0.90 -8.16
C ASN A 122 -13.93 0.32 -8.89
N ALA A 123 -14.93 1.14 -9.18
CA ALA A 123 -16.10 0.73 -9.96
C ALA A 123 -15.73 0.14 -11.35
N LYS A 124 -14.57 0.53 -11.91
CA LYS A 124 -14.08 -0.07 -13.17
C LYS A 124 -13.66 -1.54 -13.03
N ASN A 125 -13.46 -2.05 -11.83
CA ASN A 125 -13.14 -3.47 -11.60
C ASN A 125 -14.25 -4.40 -12.10
N PHE A 126 -15.50 -3.94 -12.10
CA PHE A 126 -16.64 -4.67 -12.66
C PHE A 126 -16.51 -4.95 -14.16
N GLN A 127 -15.68 -4.21 -14.90
CA GLN A 127 -15.41 -4.50 -16.32
C GLN A 127 -14.64 -5.82 -16.50
N MET A 128 -13.84 -6.22 -15.52
CA MET A 128 -13.14 -7.51 -15.53
C MET A 128 -13.97 -8.62 -14.88
N MET A 129 -14.85 -8.30 -13.94
CA MET A 129 -15.71 -9.28 -13.24
C MET A 129 -16.79 -9.90 -14.13
N ARG A 130 -16.98 -9.40 -15.36
CA ARG A 130 -17.93 -9.98 -16.31
C ARG A 130 -17.45 -11.31 -16.90
N TYR A 131 -16.14 -11.57 -16.90
CA TYR A 131 -15.57 -12.75 -17.52
C TYR A 131 -15.50 -13.90 -16.51
N GLY A 132 -16.30 -14.95 -16.72
CA GLY A 132 -16.52 -16.03 -15.76
C GLY A 132 -15.42 -17.11 -15.71
N ARG A 133 -15.63 -18.21 -14.96
CA ARG A 133 -14.68 -19.34 -14.84
C ARG A 133 -13.26 -18.97 -14.41
N ARG A 134 -13.15 -17.97 -13.56
CA ARG A 134 -11.91 -17.55 -12.88
C ARG A 134 -12.28 -16.90 -11.56
N TRP A 135 -11.39 -16.97 -10.59
CA TRP A 135 -11.64 -16.40 -9.28
C TRP A 135 -11.30 -14.91 -9.26
N HIS A 136 -12.28 -14.08 -8.89
CA HIS A 136 -12.06 -12.66 -8.66
C HIS A 136 -11.76 -12.42 -7.18
N VAL A 137 -10.51 -12.02 -6.90
CA VAL A 137 -9.97 -11.99 -5.53
C VAL A 137 -9.55 -10.57 -5.15
N PHE A 138 -10.20 -10.03 -4.12
CA PHE A 138 -9.79 -8.75 -3.55
C PHE A 138 -8.60 -8.95 -2.60
N ILE A 139 -7.47 -8.29 -2.88
CA ILE A 139 -6.26 -8.37 -2.05
C ILE A 139 -5.93 -7.05 -1.36
N ASN A 140 -6.67 -5.98 -1.68
CA ASN A 140 -6.46 -4.64 -1.11
C ASN A 140 -5.05 -4.08 -1.40
N HIS A 141 -4.71 -2.91 -0.87
CA HIS A 141 -3.39 -2.28 -1.04
C HIS A 141 -2.73 -1.88 0.29
N GLY A 142 -3.28 -2.32 1.40
CA GLY A 142 -2.81 -2.00 2.74
C GLY A 142 -3.91 -2.24 3.77
N GLU A 143 -3.51 -2.34 5.02
CA GLU A 143 -4.42 -2.55 6.15
C GLU A 143 -4.58 -1.24 6.94
N SER A 144 -5.80 -0.94 7.41
CA SER A 144 -6.06 0.19 8.32
C SER A 144 -7.48 0.13 8.90
N ASP A 145 -7.74 0.90 9.96
CA ASP A 145 -9.09 1.04 10.53
C ASP A 145 -9.98 2.07 9.79
N LYS A 146 -9.63 2.48 8.56
CA LYS A 146 -10.45 3.45 7.79
C LYS A 146 -11.73 2.82 7.26
N MET A 147 -12.80 3.62 7.16
CA MET A 147 -14.09 3.22 6.59
C MET A 147 -14.01 2.55 5.20
N TYR A 148 -13.01 2.91 4.39
CA TYR A 148 -12.77 2.26 3.08
C TYR A 148 -12.54 0.74 3.19
N MET A 149 -12.05 0.26 4.34
CA MET A 149 -11.81 -1.17 4.58
C MET A 149 -13.07 -1.96 4.92
N THR A 150 -14.23 -1.30 5.09
CA THR A 150 -15.49 -1.92 5.54
C THR A 150 -16.64 -1.50 4.61
N THR A 151 -16.92 -2.31 3.60
CA THR A 151 -17.75 -1.92 2.46
C THR A 151 -18.40 -3.12 1.79
N ASN A 152 -19.66 -2.99 1.36
CA ASN A 152 -20.40 -4.05 0.70
C ASN A 152 -19.79 -4.50 -0.64
N GLN A 153 -18.82 -3.77 -1.19
CA GLN A 153 -18.10 -4.20 -2.39
C GLN A 153 -17.38 -5.55 -2.22
N PHE A 154 -17.02 -5.95 -0.99
CA PHE A 154 -16.49 -7.29 -0.70
C PHE A 154 -17.41 -8.43 -1.18
N LYS A 155 -18.73 -8.18 -1.27
CA LYS A 155 -19.71 -9.15 -1.75
C LYS A 155 -19.63 -9.42 -3.26
N ALA A 156 -18.96 -8.55 -4.01
CA ALA A 156 -18.78 -8.72 -5.46
C ALA A 156 -17.64 -9.68 -5.83
N TYR A 157 -16.74 -9.95 -4.89
CA TYR A 157 -15.59 -10.84 -5.10
C TYR A 157 -15.91 -12.27 -4.68
N ASP A 158 -15.33 -13.25 -5.37
CA ASP A 158 -15.43 -14.65 -4.99
C ASP A 158 -14.75 -14.88 -3.63
N TYR A 159 -13.54 -14.32 -3.50
CA TYR A 159 -12.73 -14.34 -2.29
C TYR A 159 -12.14 -12.97 -1.97
N ALA A 160 -11.80 -12.75 -0.71
CA ALA A 160 -11.04 -11.62 -0.24
C ALA A 160 -9.88 -12.11 0.63
N PHE A 161 -8.66 -11.75 0.25
CA PHE A 161 -7.50 -11.91 1.09
C PHE A 161 -7.47 -10.76 2.09
N ILE A 162 -7.56 -11.10 3.37
CA ILE A 162 -7.61 -10.13 4.47
C ILE A 162 -6.33 -10.20 5.31
N ALA A 163 -6.03 -9.11 6.01
CA ALA A 163 -4.84 -9.05 6.85
C ALA A 163 -4.90 -10.03 8.03
N GLY A 164 -6.03 -10.11 8.72
CA GLY A 164 -6.19 -10.97 9.88
C GLY A 164 -7.52 -10.75 10.60
N ASP A 165 -7.58 -11.19 11.84
CA ASP A 165 -8.81 -11.20 12.65
C ASP A 165 -9.37 -9.80 12.91
N ALA A 166 -8.52 -8.77 12.99
CA ALA A 166 -8.96 -7.38 13.09
C ALA A 166 -9.81 -6.99 11.86
N ALA A 167 -9.32 -7.30 10.66
CA ALA A 167 -10.05 -7.03 9.42
C ALA A 167 -11.34 -7.84 9.33
N ARG A 168 -11.28 -9.14 9.67
CA ARG A 168 -12.46 -10.02 9.74
C ARG A 168 -13.52 -9.44 10.68
N ALA A 169 -13.15 -9.07 11.89
CA ALA A 169 -14.07 -8.54 12.90
C ALA A 169 -14.68 -7.18 12.51
N ARG A 170 -13.96 -6.34 11.74
CA ARG A 170 -14.54 -5.11 11.20
C ARG A 170 -15.55 -5.38 10.09
N LEU A 171 -15.26 -6.34 9.21
CA LEU A 171 -16.17 -6.74 8.13
C LEU A 171 -17.43 -7.42 8.67
N ASP A 172 -17.31 -8.30 9.66
CA ASP A 172 -18.43 -9.04 10.27
C ASP A 172 -19.54 -8.12 10.80
N LYS A 173 -19.16 -6.96 11.34
CA LYS A 173 -20.12 -5.95 11.82
C LYS A 173 -21.01 -5.35 10.73
N VAL A 174 -20.55 -5.34 9.47
CA VAL A 174 -21.19 -4.60 8.37
C VAL A 174 -21.65 -5.48 7.21
N LEU A 175 -21.01 -6.64 6.99
CA LEU A 175 -21.35 -7.56 5.91
C LEU A 175 -22.27 -8.66 6.42
N TRP A 176 -23.54 -8.30 6.63
CA TRP A 176 -24.54 -9.28 7.05
C TRP A 176 -24.66 -10.42 6.04
N ASP A 177 -24.73 -11.64 6.57
CA ASP A 177 -24.86 -12.92 5.84
C ASP A 177 -23.75 -13.19 4.82
N TYR A 178 -22.54 -12.68 5.08
CA TYR A 178 -21.36 -12.97 4.27
C TYR A 178 -20.66 -14.23 4.80
N ASP A 179 -20.36 -15.16 3.89
CA ASP A 179 -19.66 -16.42 4.21
C ASP A 179 -18.17 -16.16 4.44
N PHE A 180 -17.82 -15.72 5.66
CA PHE A 180 -16.45 -15.40 6.03
C PHE A 180 -15.51 -16.60 6.02
N ASP A 181 -15.99 -17.78 6.40
CA ASP A 181 -15.15 -18.98 6.50
C ASP A 181 -14.69 -19.45 5.14
N LYS A 182 -15.56 -19.31 4.13
CA LYS A 182 -15.19 -19.61 2.74
C LYS A 182 -14.45 -18.45 2.08
N ARG A 183 -14.96 -17.23 2.20
CA ARG A 183 -14.58 -16.13 1.30
C ARG A 183 -13.49 -15.22 1.87
N ALA A 184 -13.28 -15.16 3.18
CA ALA A 184 -12.31 -14.25 3.79
C ALA A 184 -11.06 -15.02 4.29
N ILE A 185 -10.02 -15.05 3.47
CA ILE A 185 -8.80 -15.83 3.73
C ILE A 185 -7.73 -14.92 4.37
N PRO A 186 -7.32 -15.16 5.63
CA PRO A 186 -6.30 -14.35 6.29
C PRO A 186 -4.90 -14.69 5.79
N ILE A 187 -4.21 -13.73 5.18
CA ILE A 187 -2.85 -13.90 4.64
C ILE A 187 -1.78 -13.07 5.38
N GLY A 188 -2.18 -12.25 6.35
CA GLY A 188 -1.25 -11.30 6.96
C GLY A 188 -0.89 -10.18 5.98
N ARG A 189 0.40 -9.88 5.89
CA ARG A 189 0.92 -8.79 5.08
C ARG A 189 2.22 -9.20 4.38
N PRO A 190 2.15 -9.99 3.28
CA PRO A 190 3.33 -10.48 2.57
C PRO A 190 4.29 -9.36 2.12
N GLN A 191 3.77 -8.14 1.90
CA GLN A 191 4.59 -6.96 1.60
C GLN A 191 5.65 -6.66 2.67
N ALA A 192 5.40 -7.02 3.94
CA ALA A 192 6.31 -6.78 5.05
C ALA A 192 7.56 -7.68 4.99
N ASP A 193 7.43 -8.89 4.44
CA ASP A 193 8.55 -9.81 4.23
C ASP A 193 9.60 -9.20 3.26
N HIS A 194 9.15 -8.26 2.41
CA HIS A 194 9.96 -7.57 1.41
C HIS A 194 10.47 -6.18 1.80
N TYR A 195 10.32 -5.78 3.07
CA TYR A 195 10.70 -4.44 3.51
C TYR A 195 12.20 -4.16 3.40
N LEU A 196 13.03 -5.19 3.55
CA LEU A 196 14.47 -5.06 3.36
C LEU A 196 14.87 -5.48 1.95
N ASP A 197 14.48 -6.65 1.44
CA ASP A 197 14.80 -7.14 0.07
C ASP A 197 16.22 -6.80 -0.42
N GLY A 198 17.21 -6.97 0.47
CA GLY A 198 18.62 -6.66 0.15
C GLY A 198 18.94 -5.17 -0.02
N THR A 199 18.03 -4.26 0.32
CA THR A 199 18.24 -2.81 0.39
C THR A 199 19.42 -2.52 1.32
N GLU A 200 20.48 -1.97 0.76
CA GLU A 200 21.61 -1.49 1.54
C GLU A 200 21.14 -0.33 2.42
N LEU A 201 21.37 -0.44 3.73
CA LEU A 201 21.03 0.62 4.66
C LEU A 201 21.95 1.83 4.43
N PRO A 202 21.46 3.07 4.56
CA PRO A 202 22.27 4.28 4.40
C PRO A 202 23.30 4.50 5.53
N TYR A 203 23.48 3.49 6.39
CA TYR A 203 24.43 3.43 7.48
C TYR A 203 24.90 1.98 7.67
N THR A 204 26.10 1.80 8.22
CA THR A 204 26.55 0.48 8.69
C THR A 204 25.93 0.26 10.07
N PRO A 205 25.22 -0.85 10.31
CA PRO A 205 24.74 -1.22 11.63
C PRO A 205 25.87 -1.22 12.68
N ASP A 206 25.55 -0.74 13.87
CA ASP A 206 26.42 -0.61 15.05
C ASP A 206 25.56 -0.74 16.32
N GLU A 207 26.14 -0.53 17.50
CA GLU A 207 25.47 -0.68 18.81
C GLU A 207 24.40 0.40 19.10
N ARG A 208 24.10 1.29 18.14
CA ARG A 208 23.10 2.34 18.33
C ARG A 208 21.71 1.79 18.09
N GLU A 209 20.79 2.12 19.01
CA GLU A 209 19.38 1.82 18.81
C GLU A 209 18.78 2.72 17.73
N VAL A 210 18.17 2.12 16.71
CA VAL A 210 17.64 2.84 15.56
C VAL A 210 16.19 3.25 15.82
N VAL A 211 15.95 4.56 15.84
CA VAL A 211 14.62 5.14 16.07
C VAL A 211 14.08 5.74 14.78
N LEU A 212 12.97 5.20 14.28
CA LEU A 212 12.22 5.82 13.19
C LEU A 212 11.27 6.87 13.75
N TYR A 213 11.35 8.10 13.27
CA TYR A 213 10.32 9.12 13.44
C TYR A 213 9.70 9.45 12.08
N ALA A 214 8.46 9.00 11.87
CA ALA A 214 7.72 9.14 10.61
C ALA A 214 6.38 9.88 10.81
N PRO A 215 6.43 11.21 11.00
CA PRO A 215 5.22 12.00 11.24
C PRO A 215 4.43 12.29 9.95
N THR A 216 3.15 12.54 10.15
CA THR A 216 2.24 13.10 9.14
C THR A 216 2.47 14.60 8.93
N TRP A 217 1.72 15.19 8.01
CA TRP A 217 1.68 16.63 7.79
C TRP A 217 0.56 17.27 8.62
N GLU A 218 0.38 18.58 8.49
CA GLU A 218 -0.55 19.38 9.29
C GLU A 218 -2.03 18.99 9.18
N GLY A 219 -2.40 18.30 8.09
CA GLY A 219 -3.78 18.00 7.77
C GLY A 219 -4.47 19.14 6.99
N ASP A 220 -5.52 18.80 6.24
CA ASP A 220 -6.33 19.78 5.50
C ASP A 220 -7.52 20.33 6.30
N ARG A 221 -7.77 19.75 7.48
CA ARG A 221 -8.86 20.10 8.39
C ARG A 221 -8.49 19.72 9.82
N ASP A 222 -9.06 20.43 10.79
CA ASP A 222 -8.78 20.21 12.22
C ASP A 222 -9.02 18.76 12.66
N ALA A 223 -10.07 18.12 12.14
CA ALA A 223 -10.40 16.72 12.41
C ALA A 223 -9.31 15.71 11.98
N ALA A 224 -8.41 16.11 11.07
CA ALA A 224 -7.30 15.30 10.57
C ALA A 224 -5.92 15.91 10.89
N ALA A 225 -5.86 16.84 11.84
CA ALA A 225 -4.63 17.51 12.26
C ALA A 225 -3.81 16.64 13.23
N TYR A 226 -3.27 15.53 12.71
CA TYR A 226 -2.49 14.55 13.48
C TYR A 226 -1.00 14.85 13.58
N GLY A 227 -0.49 15.76 12.73
CA GLY A 227 0.92 16.09 12.60
C GLY A 227 1.62 16.45 13.91
N SER A 228 2.73 15.78 14.21
CA SER A 228 3.48 15.97 15.46
C SER A 228 4.81 16.73 15.36
N ILE A 229 5.25 17.14 14.15
CA ILE A 229 6.58 17.77 13.95
C ILE A 229 6.78 19.00 14.83
N ALA A 230 5.83 19.94 14.85
CA ALA A 230 5.94 21.17 15.63
C ALA A 230 5.74 20.97 17.13
N THR A 231 4.97 19.96 17.53
CA THR A 231 4.49 19.79 18.91
C THR A 231 5.36 18.82 19.72
N HIS A 232 5.89 17.79 19.07
CA HIS A 232 6.72 16.75 19.69
C HIS A 232 8.10 16.66 19.03
N GLY A 233 8.12 16.71 17.69
CA GLY A 233 9.26 16.28 16.89
C GLY A 233 10.58 17.00 17.18
N VAL A 234 10.56 18.31 17.36
CA VAL A 234 11.79 19.09 17.60
C VAL A 234 12.48 18.69 18.91
N GLU A 235 11.73 18.60 20.01
CA GLU A 235 12.29 18.20 21.30
C GLU A 235 12.63 16.72 21.34
N LEU A 236 11.79 15.87 20.72
CA LEU A 236 12.04 14.44 20.59
C LEU A 236 13.38 14.15 19.91
N VAL A 237 13.58 14.70 18.70
CA VAL A 237 14.81 14.46 17.94
C VAL A 237 16.01 15.05 18.65
N ARG A 238 15.90 16.26 19.22
CA ARG A 238 17.00 16.85 20.00
C ARG A 238 17.39 15.95 21.18
N GLY A 239 16.41 15.42 21.89
CA GLY A 239 16.64 14.49 23.01
C GLY A 239 17.35 13.23 22.56
N LEU A 240 16.87 12.56 21.50
CA LEU A 240 17.47 11.35 20.95
C LEU A 240 18.92 11.58 20.53
N LEU A 241 19.19 12.67 19.79
CA LEU A 241 20.54 13.05 19.35
C LEU A 241 21.49 13.27 20.54
N ALA A 242 21.02 13.93 21.60
CA ALA A 242 21.83 14.25 22.77
C ALA A 242 22.32 13.01 23.54
N THR A 243 21.67 11.85 23.37
CA THR A 243 22.08 10.62 24.04
C THR A 243 23.37 10.00 23.50
N GLY A 244 23.69 10.22 22.22
CA GLY A 244 24.75 9.52 21.48
C GLY A 244 24.52 8.01 21.24
N ARG A 245 23.56 7.39 21.93
CA ARG A 245 23.22 5.96 21.85
C ARG A 245 22.18 5.63 20.78
N HIS A 246 21.46 6.62 20.26
CA HIS A 246 20.43 6.42 19.25
C HIS A 246 20.91 6.82 17.85
N ARG A 247 20.38 6.15 16.82
CA ARG A 247 20.41 6.58 15.41
C ARG A 247 18.99 6.94 14.97
N VAL A 248 18.76 8.23 14.70
CA VAL A 248 17.46 8.70 14.20
C VAL A 248 17.33 8.53 12.69
N ILE A 249 16.24 7.90 12.25
CA ILE A 249 15.71 7.97 10.88
C ILE A 249 14.49 8.89 10.92
N TYR A 250 14.56 10.03 10.25
CA TYR A 250 13.47 10.99 10.14
C TYR A 250 12.88 10.97 8.73
N ARG A 251 11.62 10.57 8.62
CA ARG A 251 10.87 10.50 7.36
C ARG A 251 9.59 11.34 7.45
N PRO A 252 9.65 12.66 7.20
CA PRO A 252 8.47 13.50 7.21
C PRO A 252 7.58 13.24 6.00
N HIS A 253 6.28 13.49 6.16
CA HIS A 253 5.38 13.51 5.02
C HIS A 253 5.81 14.58 3.98
N PRO A 254 5.76 14.33 2.66
CA PRO A 254 6.22 15.27 1.62
C PRO A 254 5.50 16.63 1.61
N ARG A 255 4.33 16.71 2.24
CA ARG A 255 3.53 17.94 2.38
C ARG A 255 3.79 18.71 3.68
N SER A 256 4.75 18.28 4.51
CA SER A 256 5.02 18.93 5.80
C SER A 256 5.47 20.38 5.60
N GLY A 257 4.70 21.32 6.14
CA GLY A 257 4.96 22.76 6.01
C GLY A 257 4.32 23.41 4.79
N VAL A 258 3.44 22.70 4.07
CA VAL A 258 2.70 23.27 2.93
C VAL A 258 1.58 24.21 3.39
N VAL A 259 1.05 24.01 4.60
CA VAL A 259 -0.08 24.79 5.12
C VAL A 259 0.33 25.68 6.29
N ASP A 260 1.21 25.20 7.17
CA ASP A 260 1.65 25.92 8.35
C ASP A 260 3.15 26.22 8.29
N GLU A 261 3.49 27.51 8.30
CA GLU A 261 4.87 27.97 8.25
C GLU A 261 5.68 27.54 9.49
N ALA A 262 5.06 27.50 10.67
CA ALA A 262 5.70 27.07 11.91
C ALA A 262 5.98 25.56 11.87
N TYR A 263 5.07 24.77 11.32
CA TYR A 263 5.29 23.35 11.07
C TYR A 263 6.43 23.10 10.08
N GLY A 264 6.47 23.88 9.00
CA GLY A 264 7.57 23.87 8.04
C GLY A 264 8.91 24.30 8.65
N ALA A 265 8.90 25.28 9.56
CA ALA A 265 10.10 25.71 10.29
C ALA A 265 10.62 24.61 11.23
N ALA A 266 9.72 23.95 11.97
CA ALA A 266 10.07 22.82 12.82
C ALA A 266 10.63 21.64 12.00
N ASN A 267 10.04 21.33 10.85
CA ASN A 267 10.57 20.31 9.93
C ASN A 267 12.02 20.63 9.51
N ARG A 268 12.28 21.86 9.06
CA ARG A 268 13.64 22.30 8.69
C ARG A 268 14.60 22.24 9.87
N GLN A 269 14.15 22.60 11.07
CA GLN A 269 14.97 22.54 12.28
C GLN A 269 15.40 21.11 12.60
N ILE A 270 14.51 20.11 12.47
CA ILE A 270 14.87 18.70 12.66
C ILE A 270 15.94 18.28 11.65
N ILE A 271 15.74 18.55 10.36
CA ILE A 271 16.69 18.21 9.29
C ILE A 271 18.07 18.83 9.57
N GLN A 272 18.10 20.11 9.95
CA GLN A 272 19.34 20.80 10.32
C GLN A 272 20.01 20.19 11.55
N SER A 273 19.23 19.75 12.54
CA SER A 273 19.75 19.13 13.75
C SER A 273 20.41 17.78 13.45
N LEU A 274 19.81 16.96 12.57
CA LEU A 274 20.42 15.70 12.11
C LEU A 274 21.73 15.97 11.37
N ALA A 275 21.74 16.94 10.47
CA ALA A 275 22.96 17.31 9.73
C ALA A 275 24.07 17.81 10.64
N ALA A 276 23.75 18.64 11.64
CA ALA A 276 24.70 19.13 12.63
C ALA A 276 25.26 18.00 13.52
N ALA A 277 24.40 17.06 13.95
CA ALA A 277 24.83 15.89 14.71
C ALA A 277 25.76 14.99 13.89
N ASN A 278 25.46 14.74 12.62
CA ASN A 278 26.33 13.99 11.72
C ASN A 278 27.65 14.72 11.42
N ALA A 279 27.68 16.05 11.43
CA ALA A 279 28.93 16.81 11.29
C ALA A 279 29.81 16.69 12.54
N ALA A 280 29.20 16.60 13.73
CA ALA A 280 29.91 16.42 14.99
C ALA A 280 30.38 14.98 15.20
N ASP A 281 29.58 14.00 14.78
CA ASP A 281 29.90 12.57 14.79
C ASP A 281 29.52 11.92 13.44
N PRO A 282 30.45 11.88 12.47
CA PRO A 282 30.20 11.26 11.18
C PRO A 282 29.89 9.76 11.23
N SER A 283 30.21 9.07 12.34
CA SER A 283 29.87 7.66 12.51
C SER A 283 28.38 7.44 12.80
N ALA A 284 27.71 8.44 13.39
CA ALA A 284 26.32 8.35 13.81
C ALA A 284 25.37 8.11 12.63
N ARG A 285 25.62 8.76 11.48
CA ARG A 285 24.86 8.59 10.23
C ARG A 285 23.34 8.59 10.45
N HIS A 286 22.84 9.59 11.17
CA HIS A 286 21.40 9.87 11.21
C HIS A 286 20.87 10.13 9.81
N VAL A 287 19.63 9.74 9.56
CA VAL A 287 19.04 9.76 8.22
C VAL A 287 17.89 10.75 8.18
N TYR A 288 17.98 11.74 7.29
CA TYR A 288 16.78 12.41 6.77
C TYR A 288 16.41 11.69 5.48
N ASP A 289 15.23 11.09 5.46
CA ASP A 289 14.77 10.28 4.35
C ASP A 289 13.58 10.94 3.66
N ASP A 290 13.83 11.45 2.45
CA ASP A 290 12.84 11.95 1.49
C ASP A 290 12.72 11.05 0.25
N GLY A 291 13.23 9.82 0.36
CA GLY A 291 13.26 8.85 -0.72
C GLY A 291 11.87 8.31 -1.09
N PRO A 292 11.71 7.81 -2.33
CA PRO A 292 10.44 7.27 -2.81
C PRO A 292 10.12 5.88 -2.24
N SER A 293 11.11 5.15 -1.72
CA SER A 293 10.94 3.81 -1.15
C SER A 293 10.43 3.86 0.28
N LEU A 294 9.55 2.92 0.62
CA LEU A 294 8.98 2.73 1.95
C LEU A 294 9.07 1.23 2.30
N GLY A 295 9.48 0.92 3.52
CA GLY A 295 9.56 -0.45 4.03
C GLY A 295 10.82 -0.63 4.86
N TRP A 296 11.98 -0.34 4.29
CA TRP A 296 13.27 -0.53 4.97
C TRP A 296 13.36 0.25 6.28
N GLN A 297 12.77 1.44 6.36
CA GLN A 297 12.75 2.26 7.58
C GLN A 297 11.97 1.54 8.69
N LEU A 298 10.84 0.92 8.32
CA LEU A 298 9.96 0.19 9.22
C LEU A 298 10.57 -1.14 9.67
N ALA A 299 11.40 -1.77 8.85
CA ALA A 299 12.09 -3.00 9.22
C ALA A 299 13.40 -2.73 9.97
N ALA A 300 14.17 -1.71 9.57
CA ALA A 300 15.50 -1.43 10.11
C ALA A 300 15.46 -0.77 11.49
N ALA A 301 14.40 -0.02 11.81
CA ALA A 301 14.27 0.62 13.12
C ALA A 301 13.91 -0.39 14.22
N ASP A 302 14.51 -0.22 15.40
CA ASP A 302 14.22 -1.00 16.61
C ASP A 302 12.92 -0.52 17.25
N VAL A 303 12.66 0.79 17.22
CA VAL A 303 11.40 1.41 17.65
C VAL A 303 10.96 2.49 16.66
N ALA A 304 9.66 2.60 16.42
CA ALA A 304 9.08 3.63 15.56
C ALA A 304 8.19 4.59 16.35
N ILE A 305 8.17 5.84 15.92
CA ILE A 305 7.33 6.92 16.45
C ILE A 305 6.57 7.47 15.25
N VAL A 306 5.26 7.27 15.25
CA VAL A 306 4.39 7.61 14.12
C VAL A 306 3.20 8.43 14.61
N ASP A 307 2.58 9.18 13.71
CA ASP A 307 1.27 9.77 13.98
C ASP A 307 0.15 8.79 13.59
N ILE A 308 -1.10 9.13 13.92
CA ILE A 308 -2.29 8.41 13.47
C ILE A 308 -2.32 8.36 11.93
N SER A 309 -1.93 7.21 11.38
CA SER A 309 -1.71 7.03 9.94
C SER A 309 -1.63 5.55 9.56
N ALA A 310 -1.45 5.27 8.26
CA ALA A 310 -1.20 3.90 7.78
C ALA A 310 0.12 3.31 8.32
N MET A 311 1.10 4.17 8.67
CA MET A 311 2.40 3.74 9.20
C MET A 311 2.28 2.94 10.50
N VAL A 312 1.21 3.14 11.27
CA VAL A 312 0.90 2.34 12.46
C VAL A 312 0.76 0.87 12.09
N TYR A 313 -0.09 0.57 11.11
CA TYR A 313 -0.35 -0.80 10.68
C TYR A 313 0.83 -1.38 9.90
N ASP A 314 1.55 -0.53 9.16
CA ASP A 314 2.76 -0.96 8.46
C ASP A 314 3.87 -1.38 9.43
N ARG A 315 3.98 -0.70 10.56
CA ARG A 315 4.91 -1.07 11.63
C ARG A 315 4.44 -2.28 12.43
N LEU A 316 3.14 -2.40 12.70
CA LEU A 316 2.57 -3.62 13.29
C LEU A 316 2.85 -4.85 12.41
N ALA A 317 2.78 -4.71 11.09
CA ALA A 317 3.13 -5.79 10.16
C ALA A 317 4.61 -6.20 10.23
N ALA A 318 5.50 -5.30 10.63
CA ALA A 318 6.90 -5.63 10.91
C ALA A 318 7.12 -6.30 12.27
N GLY A 319 6.07 -6.41 13.11
CA GLY A 319 6.13 -7.05 14.43
C GLY A 319 7.01 -6.34 15.45
N LYS A 320 7.33 -5.05 15.22
CA LYS A 320 8.32 -4.31 16.03
C LYS A 320 7.71 -3.14 16.81
N PRO A 321 8.33 -2.74 17.95
CA PRO A 321 7.83 -1.69 18.83
C PRO A 321 7.47 -0.37 18.15
N LEU A 322 6.38 0.25 18.60
CA LEU A 322 6.00 1.59 18.18
C LEU A 322 5.29 2.41 19.25
N LEU A 323 5.46 3.72 19.17
CA LEU A 323 4.67 4.74 19.85
C LEU A 323 3.84 5.50 18.82
N VAL A 324 2.63 5.89 19.24
CA VAL A 324 1.76 6.76 18.45
C VAL A 324 1.70 8.13 19.14
N THR A 325 1.98 9.19 18.39
CA THR A 325 1.87 10.55 18.93
C THR A 325 0.40 10.90 19.15
N ARG A 326 0.10 11.44 20.32
CA ARG A 326 -1.25 11.94 20.61
C ARG A 326 -1.39 13.32 19.96
N PRO A 327 -2.36 13.52 19.05
CA PRO A 327 -2.53 14.83 18.39
C PRO A 327 -2.71 15.95 19.41
N ALA A 328 -2.02 17.07 19.19
CA ALA A 328 -2.13 18.25 20.05
C ALA A 328 -3.41 19.05 19.79
N ASN A 329 -3.97 18.96 18.57
CA ASN A 329 -5.21 19.64 18.22
C ASN A 329 -6.39 18.89 18.86
N PRO A 330 -7.16 19.51 19.78
CA PRO A 330 -8.27 18.85 20.47
C PRO A 330 -9.44 18.48 19.55
N ALA A 331 -9.51 19.06 18.35
CA ALA A 331 -10.53 18.72 17.36
C ALA A 331 -10.14 17.52 16.47
N ALA A 332 -8.90 17.02 16.58
CA ALA A 332 -8.46 15.83 15.85
C ALA A 332 -9.27 14.60 16.28
N GLN A 333 -9.78 13.84 15.30
CA GLN A 333 -10.60 12.66 15.57
C GLN A 333 -9.72 11.45 15.85
N ILE A 334 -9.75 10.95 17.07
CA ILE A 334 -9.03 9.73 17.43
C ILE A 334 -10.04 8.58 17.41
N ASP A 335 -9.79 7.58 16.55
CA ASP A 335 -10.54 6.33 16.62
C ASP A 335 -10.22 5.64 17.95
N SER A 336 -11.27 5.30 18.69
CA SER A 336 -11.19 4.63 19.98
C SER A 336 -11.38 3.12 19.87
N SER A 337 -11.35 2.59 18.64
CA SER A 337 -11.39 1.17 18.34
C SER A 337 -10.05 0.68 17.79
N GLY A 338 -9.91 -0.64 17.63
CA GLY A 338 -8.70 -1.23 17.06
C GLY A 338 -7.47 -1.03 17.94
N TYR A 339 -6.29 -0.97 17.32
CA TYR A 339 -5.01 -0.83 18.03
C TYR A 339 -4.87 0.51 18.77
N LEU A 340 -5.42 1.61 18.23
CA LEU A 340 -5.25 2.95 18.81
C LEU A 340 -5.82 3.08 20.23
N GLN A 341 -6.77 2.23 20.63
CA GLN A 341 -7.29 2.22 22.00
C GLN A 341 -6.27 1.69 23.03
N ALA A 342 -5.26 0.96 22.59
CA ALA A 342 -4.30 0.23 23.42
C ALA A 342 -2.84 0.57 23.08
N CYS A 343 -2.61 1.47 22.12
CA CYS A 343 -1.27 1.84 21.71
C CYS A 343 -0.54 2.66 22.77
N GLU A 344 0.78 2.63 22.72
CA GLU A 344 1.63 3.47 23.55
C GLU A 344 1.59 4.92 23.06
N TRP A 345 0.80 5.75 23.73
CA TRP A 345 0.68 7.17 23.41
C TRP A 345 1.92 7.95 23.84
N LEU A 346 2.39 8.82 22.96
CA LEU A 346 3.38 9.85 23.25
C LEU A 346 2.67 11.22 23.23
N ALA A 347 2.49 11.84 24.38
CA ALA A 347 1.77 13.10 24.51
C ALA A 347 2.72 14.30 24.64
N VAL A 348 2.22 15.50 24.33
CA VAL A 348 2.98 16.76 24.50
C VAL A 348 3.41 16.95 25.96
N SER A 349 2.61 16.49 26.92
CA SER A 349 2.94 16.52 28.35
C SER A 349 4.19 15.70 28.71
N ASP A 350 4.61 14.78 27.84
CA ASP A 350 5.79 13.95 28.03
C ASP A 350 7.07 14.63 27.56
N ALA A 351 7.04 15.92 27.17
CA ALA A 351 8.19 16.65 26.60
C ALA A 351 9.52 16.41 27.33
N ALA A 352 9.52 16.40 28.66
CA ALA A 352 10.72 16.18 29.48
C ALA A 352 11.17 14.70 29.57
N ARG A 353 10.30 13.76 29.20
CA ARG A 353 10.49 12.30 29.28
C ARG A 353 10.40 11.61 27.92
N LEU A 354 10.36 12.34 26.80
CA LEU A 354 10.17 11.75 25.47
C LEU A 354 11.15 10.61 25.19
N VAL A 355 12.44 10.82 25.44
CA VAL A 355 13.48 9.78 25.25
C VAL A 355 13.24 8.59 26.20
N ALA A 356 12.99 8.85 27.49
CA ALA A 356 12.73 7.78 28.44
C ALA A 356 11.50 6.93 28.05
N ARG A 357 10.45 7.55 27.49
CA ARG A 357 9.27 6.82 26.98
C ARG A 357 9.60 5.95 25.77
N VAL A 358 10.51 6.38 24.91
CA VAL A 358 10.98 5.58 23.77
C VAL A 358 11.74 4.36 24.29
N ASP A 359 12.73 4.54 25.17
CA ASP A 359 13.50 3.45 25.79
C ASP A 359 12.57 2.48 26.57
N GLU A 360 11.58 3.00 27.31
CA GLU A 360 10.59 2.20 28.02
C GLU A 360 9.79 1.31 27.05
N VAL A 361 9.23 1.85 25.96
CA VAL A 361 8.41 1.07 25.03
C VAL A 361 9.23 0.08 24.20
N ALA A 362 10.49 0.40 23.91
CA ALA A 362 11.39 -0.48 23.18
C ALA A 362 11.75 -1.76 23.96
N HIS A 363 11.71 -1.72 25.29
CA HIS A 363 12.24 -2.80 26.14
C HIS A 363 11.29 -3.28 27.26
N ASP A 364 10.16 -2.63 27.50
CA ASP A 364 9.18 -3.04 28.51
C ASP A 364 8.43 -4.31 28.07
N ALA A 365 8.60 -5.39 28.82
CA ALA A 365 7.99 -6.68 28.50
C ALA A 365 6.46 -6.60 28.38
N ALA A 366 5.79 -5.78 29.21
CA ALA A 366 4.34 -5.66 29.17
C ALA A 366 3.87 -4.87 27.93
N ALA A 367 4.60 -3.84 27.50
CA ALA A 367 4.35 -3.12 26.25
C ALA A 367 4.55 -4.03 25.04
N LEU A 368 5.61 -4.84 25.04
CA LEU A 368 5.89 -5.82 23.98
C LEU A 368 4.82 -6.92 23.92
N GLU A 369 4.31 -7.39 25.07
CA GLU A 369 3.21 -8.36 25.12
C GLU A 369 1.91 -7.77 24.55
N ARG A 370 1.55 -6.53 24.95
CA ARG A 370 0.39 -5.83 24.40
C ARG A 370 0.52 -5.63 22.89
N LEU A 371 1.69 -5.23 22.42
CA LEU A 371 2.00 -5.12 21.00
C LEU A 371 1.79 -6.45 20.30
N GLY A 372 2.36 -7.54 20.83
CA GLY A 372 2.26 -8.88 20.27
C GLY A 372 0.81 -9.34 20.09
N PHE A 373 -0.06 -9.07 21.06
CA PHE A 373 -1.51 -9.34 20.92
C PHE A 373 -2.11 -8.64 19.70
N TRP A 374 -1.76 -7.38 19.48
CA TRP A 374 -2.30 -6.61 18.36
C TRP A 374 -1.66 -6.96 17.02
N VAL A 375 -0.37 -7.31 17.00
CA VAL A 375 0.31 -7.84 15.82
C VAL A 375 -0.39 -9.13 15.38
N GLU A 376 -0.56 -10.09 16.28
CA GLU A 376 -1.26 -11.35 16.01
C GLU A 376 -2.68 -11.09 15.53
N ARG A 377 -3.41 -10.19 16.19
CA ARG A 377 -4.79 -9.88 15.81
C ARG A 377 -4.90 -9.23 14.44
N TYR A 378 -3.97 -8.36 14.04
CA TYR A 378 -4.04 -7.68 12.73
C TYR A 378 -3.45 -8.51 11.60
N PHE A 379 -2.41 -9.30 11.85
CA PHE A 379 -1.61 -9.93 10.81
C PHE A 379 -1.28 -11.42 11.04
N GLY A 380 -1.60 -11.98 12.21
CA GLY A 380 -1.13 -13.30 12.64
C GLY A 380 0.38 -13.32 12.88
N ASP A 381 1.00 -14.49 12.67
CA ASP A 381 2.46 -14.66 12.79
C ASP A 381 3.22 -13.84 11.72
N THR A 382 3.90 -12.78 12.17
CA THR A 382 4.72 -11.88 11.33
C THR A 382 6.19 -12.29 11.28
N THR A 383 6.54 -13.53 11.63
CA THR A 383 7.89 -14.05 11.42
C THR A 383 8.23 -13.95 9.92
N PRO A 384 9.44 -13.47 9.54
CA PRO A 384 9.80 -13.30 8.14
C PRO A 384 9.56 -14.56 7.30
N GLY A 385 8.79 -14.40 6.21
CA GLY A 385 8.42 -15.43 5.25
C GLY A 385 7.10 -16.16 5.57
N VAL A 386 6.57 -16.06 6.79
CA VAL A 386 5.31 -16.73 7.16
C VAL A 386 4.11 -16.10 6.46
N THR A 387 4.11 -14.78 6.27
CA THR A 387 3.01 -14.11 5.54
C THR A 387 3.06 -14.40 4.04
N THR A 388 4.25 -14.43 3.44
CA THR A 388 4.43 -14.90 2.06
C THR A 388 4.00 -16.35 1.88
N ALA A 389 4.36 -17.25 2.79
CA ALA A 389 3.91 -18.65 2.73
C ALA A 389 2.38 -18.77 2.83
N ARG A 390 1.73 -17.99 3.72
CA ARG A 390 0.26 -17.95 3.81
C ARG A 390 -0.39 -17.40 2.54
N PHE A 391 0.19 -16.36 1.94
CA PHE A 391 -0.26 -15.84 0.65
C PHE A 391 -0.17 -16.91 -0.45
N HIS A 392 0.97 -17.60 -0.56
CA HIS A 392 1.17 -18.67 -1.55
C HIS A 392 0.19 -19.83 -1.33
N ALA A 393 0.01 -20.28 -0.08
CA ALA A 393 -0.95 -21.33 0.25
C ALA A 393 -2.40 -20.93 -0.08
N ALA A 394 -2.77 -19.67 0.13
CA ALA A 394 -4.08 -19.16 -0.27
C ALA A 394 -4.25 -19.19 -1.80
N VAL A 395 -3.22 -18.86 -2.58
CA VAL A 395 -3.25 -18.96 -4.04
C VAL A 395 -3.33 -20.39 -4.51
N GLU A 396 -2.52 -21.29 -3.94
CA GLU A 396 -2.53 -22.73 -4.24
C GLU A 396 -3.92 -23.34 -3.98
N HIS A 397 -4.56 -22.97 -2.88
CA HIS A 397 -5.94 -23.35 -2.59
C HIS A 397 -6.91 -22.90 -3.69
N LEU A 398 -6.80 -21.65 -4.16
CA LEU A 398 -7.66 -21.15 -5.23
C LEU A 398 -7.38 -21.80 -6.58
N MET A 399 -6.14 -22.16 -6.88
CA MET A 399 -5.78 -22.91 -8.09
C MET A 399 -6.41 -24.31 -8.05
N ALA A 400 -6.30 -25.03 -6.93
CA ALA A 400 -6.93 -26.34 -6.77
C ALA A 400 -8.47 -26.27 -6.86
N GLU A 401 -9.07 -25.22 -6.28
CA GLU A 401 -10.51 -25.00 -6.43
C GLU A 401 -10.89 -24.66 -7.86
N TRP A 402 -10.07 -23.89 -8.58
CA TRP A 402 -10.29 -23.61 -10.00
C TRP A 402 -10.30 -24.90 -10.81
N GLU A 403 -9.29 -25.77 -10.64
CA GLU A 403 -9.21 -27.06 -11.32
C GLU A 403 -10.43 -27.94 -11.04
N ARG A 404 -10.89 -27.95 -9.79
CA ARG A 404 -12.09 -28.69 -9.38
C ARG A 404 -13.33 -28.18 -10.12
N PHE A 405 -13.53 -26.87 -10.22
CA PHE A 405 -14.66 -26.31 -10.97
C PHE A 405 -14.50 -26.48 -12.48
N ALA A 406 -13.29 -26.33 -13.03
CA ALA A 406 -13.02 -26.59 -14.44
C ALA A 406 -13.38 -28.02 -14.82
N ALA A 407 -13.06 -29.01 -13.98
CA ALA A 407 -13.43 -30.41 -14.18
C ALA A 407 -14.95 -30.63 -14.12
N LEU A 408 -15.65 -29.97 -13.19
CA LEU A 408 -17.12 -30.04 -13.08
C LEU A 408 -17.83 -29.48 -14.31
N HIS A 409 -17.24 -28.47 -14.95
CA HIS A 409 -17.79 -27.74 -16.08
C HIS A 409 -17.13 -28.12 -17.42
N ALA A 410 -16.35 -29.20 -17.48
CA ALA A 410 -15.58 -29.57 -18.67
C ALA A 410 -16.46 -29.94 -19.88
N ALA A 411 -17.73 -30.30 -19.66
CA ALA A 411 -18.68 -30.68 -20.71
C ALA A 411 -19.56 -29.52 -21.20
N ASP A 412 -19.48 -28.35 -20.56
CA ASP A 412 -20.17 -27.15 -20.98
C ASP A 412 -19.51 -26.56 -22.23
N GLY A 413 -20.25 -25.82 -23.06
CA GLY A 413 -19.68 -25.06 -24.19
C GLY A 413 -18.74 -23.93 -23.74
N GLU A 414 -18.12 -23.26 -24.72
CA GLU A 414 -17.41 -21.99 -24.47
C GLU A 414 -18.40 -20.95 -23.92
N ILE A 415 -18.05 -20.30 -22.81
CA ILE A 415 -18.91 -19.34 -22.10
C ILE A 415 -18.56 -17.89 -22.45
N ASP A 416 -17.28 -17.61 -22.72
CA ASP A 416 -16.82 -16.29 -23.13
C ASP A 416 -17.00 -16.23 -24.67
N GLU A 417 -18.23 -16.02 -25.15
CA GLU A 417 -18.52 -15.77 -26.59
C GLU A 417 -17.71 -14.54 -27.04
N HIS A 418 -16.70 -14.77 -27.87
CA HIS A 418 -15.92 -13.71 -28.50
C HIS A 418 -16.74 -13.14 -29.66
N ASP A 419 -17.43 -12.03 -29.44
CA ASP A 419 -18.08 -11.28 -30.51
C ASP A 419 -16.99 -10.55 -31.32
N GLU A 420 -16.46 -11.21 -32.36
CA GLU A 420 -15.48 -10.61 -33.29
C GLU A 420 -16.05 -9.42 -34.10
N ASP A 421 -17.36 -9.16 -34.04
CA ASP A 421 -18.09 -8.27 -34.95
C ASP A 421 -18.38 -6.83 -34.44
N ASP A 422 -17.97 -6.45 -33.22
CA ASP A 422 -18.37 -5.16 -32.61
C ASP A 422 -17.43 -3.96 -32.96
N ASP A 423 -16.49 -4.14 -33.91
CA ASP A 423 -15.43 -3.15 -34.21
C ASP A 423 -15.88 -1.98 -35.13
N ASP A 424 -17.13 -1.95 -35.63
CA ASP A 424 -17.58 -0.94 -36.62
C ASP A 424 -18.44 0.24 -36.09
N ASP A 425 -19.00 0.22 -34.87
CA ASP A 425 -20.11 1.13 -34.52
C ASP A 425 -19.83 2.27 -33.52
N LEU A 426 -18.59 2.53 -33.10
CA LEU A 426 -18.30 3.62 -32.14
C LEU A 426 -17.47 4.81 -32.68
N GLU A 427 -17.19 4.89 -33.98
CA GLU A 427 -16.57 6.10 -34.57
C GLU A 427 -17.54 7.25 -34.89
N THR A 428 -18.83 7.13 -34.57
CA THR A 428 -19.78 8.24 -34.74
C THR A 428 -20.60 8.51 -33.48
N THR A 429 -20.07 9.34 -32.57
CA THR A 429 -20.81 10.50 -32.00
C THR A 429 -20.00 11.25 -30.93
N ALA A 430 -19.70 12.51 -31.27
CA ALA A 430 -19.48 13.72 -30.43
C ALA A 430 -18.34 13.77 -29.40
#